data_AF-A0A6F9XJ59-F1
#
_entry.id   AF-A0A6F9XJ59-F1
#
_cell.length_a   1.000
_cell.length_b   1.000
_cell.length_c   1.000
_cell.angle_alpha   90.00
_cell.angle_beta   90.00
_cell.angle_gamma   90.00
#
_symmetry.space_group_name_H-M   'P 1'
#
loop_
_entity.id
_entity.type
_entity.pdbx_description
1 polymer ?
#
loop_
_entity_poly.entity_id
_entity_poly.type
_entity_poly.pdbx_seq_one_letter_code
_entity_poly.pdbx_strand_id
1 'polypeptide(L)' 'MCKTRIKVIDEYTIGEELEVAVNMFIEDPKNKVIKVNSVKFETYYDEDDDLCMFAVINYELGD' A
#
# COMPACT_ATOMS: atom_id res chain seq x y z
N MET A 1 -12.47 -14.07 -12.97
CA MET A 1 -13.46 -13.16 -12.31
C MET A 1 -12.63 -12.17 -11.50
N CYS A 2 -12.63 -10.86 -11.81
CA CYS A 2 -11.76 -9.92 -11.10
C CYS A 2 -12.12 -9.83 -9.61
N LYS A 3 -11.17 -10.16 -8.73
CA LYS A 3 -11.37 -10.07 -7.27
C LYS A 3 -10.70 -8.81 -6.75
N THR A 4 -11.50 -7.89 -6.22
CA THR A 4 -10.99 -6.71 -5.53
C THR A 4 -10.38 -7.08 -4.18
N ARG A 5 -9.23 -6.49 -3.86
CA ARG A 5 -8.48 -6.68 -2.62
C ARG A 5 -8.06 -5.33 -2.05
N ILE A 6 -7.81 -5.33 -0.75
CA ILE A 6 -7.22 -4.22 -0.02
C ILE A 6 -5.91 -4.72 0.57
N LYS A 7 -4.83 -3.96 0.35
CA LYS A 7 -3.53 -4.14 0.99
C LYS A 7 -3.23 -2.89 1.81
N VAL A 8 -2.79 -3.08 3.04
CA VAL A 8 -2.18 -2.02 3.85
C VAL A 8 -0.68 -2.28 3.87
N ILE A 9 0.09 -1.22 3.59
CA ILE A 9 1.53 -1.18 3.79
C ILE A 9 1.75 -0.14 4.87
N ASP A 10 2.27 -0.61 6.00
CA ASP A 10 2.59 0.20 7.16
C ASP A 10 4.09 0.04 7.37
N GLU A 11 4.82 1.12 7.15
CA GLU A 11 6.24 1.18 7.43
C GLU A 11 6.47 2.28 8.46
N TYR A 12 7.37 2.06 9.41
CA TYR A 12 7.82 3.07 10.37
C TYR A 12 8.69 4.15 9.69
N THR A 13 8.30 4.56 8.49
CA THR A 13 9.05 5.40 7.58
C THR A 13 8.10 6.40 6.93
N ILE A 14 8.52 7.66 6.88
CA ILE A 14 7.70 8.78 6.40
C ILE A 14 8.14 9.12 4.96
N GLY A 15 7.18 9.27 4.05
CA GLY A 15 7.43 9.86 2.73
C GLY A 15 7.91 8.86 1.67
N GLU A 16 9.05 9.14 1.03
CA GLU A 16 9.51 8.49 -0.21
C GLU A 16 9.64 6.96 -0.11
N GLU A 17 10.01 6.44 1.07
CA GLU A 17 10.17 4.99 1.28
C GLU A 17 8.84 4.25 1.17
N LEU A 18 7.75 4.83 1.69
CA LEU A 18 6.41 4.25 1.60
C LEU A 18 5.89 4.25 0.16
N GLU A 19 6.21 5.27 -0.64
CA GLU A 19 5.89 5.28 -2.07
C GLU A 19 6.64 4.19 -2.84
N VAL A 20 7.93 4.00 -2.54
CA VAL A 20 8.72 2.92 -3.12
C VAL A 20 8.13 1.56 -2.74
N ALA A 21 7.73 1.35 -1.48
CA ALA A 21 7.11 0.12 -1.02
C ALA A 21 5.77 -0.17 -1.74
N VAL A 22 4.93 0.86 -1.93
CA VAL A 22 3.70 0.76 -2.72
C VAL A 22 3.99 0.35 -4.17
N ASN A 23 4.95 0.99 -4.82
CA ASN A 23 5.32 0.66 -6.19
C ASN A 23 5.89 -0.75 -6.31
N MET A 24 6.78 -1.15 -5.40
CA MET A 24 7.31 -2.51 -5.34
C MET A 24 6.20 -3.55 -5.18
N PHE A 25 5.19 -3.28 -4.35
CA PHE A 25 4.03 -4.16 -4.22
C PHE A 25 3.23 -4.26 -5.52
N ILE A 26 2.96 -3.14 -6.19
CA ILE A 26 2.16 -3.11 -7.43
C ILE A 26 2.90 -3.82 -8.57
N GLU A 27 4.21 -3.60 -8.69
CA GLU A 27 5.03 -4.10 -9.80
C GLU A 27 5.47 -5.56 -9.61
N ASP A 28 5.46 -6.11 -8.39
CA ASP A 28 5.83 -7.51 -8.15
C ASP A 28 4.81 -8.46 -8.82
N PRO A 29 5.24 -9.24 -9.85
CA PRO A 29 4.36 -10.16 -10.56
C PRO A 29 3.70 -11.21 -9.66
N LYS A 30 4.28 -11.52 -8.48
CA LYS A 30 3.70 -12.45 -7.51
C LYS A 30 2.39 -11.94 -6.91
N ASN A 31 2.21 -10.61 -6.84
CA ASN A 31 1.01 -10.00 -6.29
C ASN A 31 -0.17 -10.00 -7.28
N LYS A 32 0.08 -10.34 -8.56
CA LYS A 32 -0.93 -10.46 -9.62
C LYS A 32 -1.85 -9.24 -9.72
N VAL A 33 -1.31 -8.05 -9.47
CA VAL A 33 -2.07 -6.80 -9.56
C VAL A 33 -2.34 -6.52 -11.04
N ILE A 34 -3.60 -6.53 -11.45
CA ILE A 34 -3.98 -6.20 -12.84
C ILE A 34 -4.53 -4.78 -12.98
N LYS A 35 -4.99 -4.20 -11.88
CA LYS A 35 -5.54 -2.85 -11.86
C LYS A 35 -5.48 -2.28 -10.46
N VAL A 36 -5.02 -1.05 -10.33
CA VAL A 36 -5.08 -0.26 -9.10
C VAL A 36 -6.29 0.65 -9.19
N ASN A 37 -7.21 0.54 -8.25
CA ASN A 37 -8.41 1.37 -8.18
C ASN A 37 -8.15 2.66 -7.39
N SER A 38 -7.39 2.56 -6.29
CA SER A 38 -6.98 3.71 -5.49
C SER A 38 -5.78 3.40 -4.62
N VAL A 39 -4.95 4.40 -4.36
CA VAL A 39 -3.95 4.42 -3.29
C VAL A 39 -4.26 5.62 -2.40
N LYS A 40 -4.28 5.42 -1.09
CA LYS A 40 -4.44 6.49 -0.09
C LYS A 40 -3.32 6.42 0.91
N PHE A 41 -2.78 7.57 1.29
CA PHE A 41 -1.77 7.70 2.33
C PHE A 41 -2.40 8.42 3.52
N GLU A 42 -2.18 7.89 4.71
CA GLU A 42 -2.71 8.45 5.95
C GLU A 42 -1.58 8.52 6.98
N THR A 43 -1.56 9.60 7.75
CA THR A 43 -0.63 9.80 8.86
C THR A 43 -1.29 9.41 10.17
N TYR A 44 -0.53 8.82 11.09
CA TYR A 44 -0.95 8.54 12.46
C TYR A 44 0.20 8.77 13.43
N TYR A 45 -0.09 8.80 14.73
CA TYR A 45 0.91 8.77 15.78
C TYR A 45 0.85 7.40 16.46
N ASP A 46 2.01 6.80 16.69
CA ASP A 46 2.11 5.51 17.38
C ASP A 46 2.04 5.65 18.91
N GLU A 47 2.39 4.60 19.65
CA GLU A 47 2.33 4.58 21.12
C GLU A 47 3.34 5.53 21.78
N ASP A 48 4.39 5.95 21.06
CA ASP A 48 5.47 6.82 21.53
C ASP A 48 5.31 8.28 21.04
N ASP A 49 4.13 8.64 20.51
CA ASP A 49 3.82 9.92 19.85
C ASP A 49 4.70 10.21 18.60
N ASP A 50 5.27 9.17 17.98
CA ASP A 50 6.07 9.31 16.76
C ASP A 50 5.17 9.32 15.52
N LEU A 51 5.41 10.29 14.62
CA LEU A 51 4.65 10.45 13.39
C LEU A 51 4.95 9.29 12.43
N CYS A 52 3.92 8.53 12.08
CA CYS A 52 3.99 7.39 11.17
C CYS A 52 3.06 7.58 9.96
N MET A 53 3.28 6.81 8.90
CA MET A 53 2.45 6.82 7.69
C MET A 53 2.15 5.41 7.21
N PHE A 54 0.94 5.18 6.71
CA PHE A 54 0.59 3.95 6.01
C PHE A 54 -0.11 4.23 4.69
N ALA A 55 0.01 3.28 3.77
CA ALA A 55 -0.66 3.29 2.48
C ALA A 55 -1.75 2.22 2.41
N VAL A 56 -2.94 2.59 1.94
CA VAL A 56 -4.06 1.70 1.65
C VAL A 56 -4.24 1.59 0.15
N ILE A 57 -4.04 0.39 -0.37
CA ILE A 57 -4.10 0.07 -1.80
C ILE A 57 -5.35 -0.76 -2.07
N ASN A 58 -6.25 -0.24 -2.91
CA ASN A 58 -7.39 -0.98 -3.46
C ASN A 58 -7.04 -1.41 -4.88
N TYR A 59 -7.06 -2.71 -5.15
CA TYR A 59 -6.62 -3.27 -6.43
C TYR A 59 -7.41 -4.51 -6.82
N GLU A 60 -7.34 -4.89 -8.09
CA GLU A 60 -7.91 -6.12 -8.63
C GLU A 60 -6.81 -7.14 -8.90
N LEU A 61 -7.11 -8.41 -8.59
CA LEU A 61 -6.27 -9.55 -8.92
C LEU A 61 -6.60 -10.13 -10.29
N GLY A 62 -5.56 -10.44 -11.06
CA GLY A 62 -5.62 -11.31 -12.24
C GLY A 62 -5.54 -12.78 -11.86
N ASP A 63 -6.10 -13.64 -12.72
CA ASP A 63 -5.96 -15.10 -12.61
C ASP A 63 -4.53 -15.56 -12.97
#